data_AF-A0A395SY20-F1
#
_entry.id   AF-A0A395SY20-F1
#
_cell.length_a   1.000
_cell.length_b   1.000
_cell.length_c   1.000
_cell.angle_alpha   90.00
_cell.angle_beta   90.00
_cell.angle_gamma   90.00
#
_symmetry.space_group_name_H-M   'P 1'
#
loop_
_entity.id
_entity.type
_entity.pdbx_description
1 polymer ?
#
loop_
_entity_poly.entity_id
_entity_poly.type
_entity_poly.pdbx_seq_one_letter_code
_entity_poly.pdbx_strand_id
1 'polypeptide(L)'
;MSSAVCGIPPTNNVLLYRLTTLIMAGLAVLFFVLRMTATFKLRLRWAVDDTLAVASVVFMIPIVVVIQLMMDNGLGVDLWYLSDKQITEGFRLFFFLELLYLTARVLVKCTILCFFLRIFSDKKFRLAVKITLAFNILIGVAFFILCFFQTTPLSFFWVGWQTKEARRVMLGIIRLTLPHAALVLALDVIVLILPLTQLWELGLKLRKKIGVMAMFSVGILCWDAGE
;
A
#
# COMPACT_ATOMS: atom_id res chain seq x y z
N MET A 1 -7.64 -30.65 7.96
CA MET A 1 -7.02 -31.67 7.09
C MET A 1 -6.49 -30.95 5.87
N SER A 2 -5.21 -31.13 5.55
CA SER A 2 -4.52 -30.35 4.52
C SER A 2 -4.88 -30.83 3.10
N SER A 3 -4.98 -29.91 2.14
CA SER A 3 -5.29 -30.15 0.72
C SER A 3 -4.39 -31.18 0.05
N ALA A 4 -3.16 -31.37 0.55
CA ALA A 4 -2.22 -32.38 0.09
C ALA A 4 -2.70 -33.83 0.32
N VAL A 5 -3.52 -34.08 1.35
CA VAL A 5 -4.09 -35.41 1.64
C VAL A 5 -5.23 -35.76 0.66
N CYS A 6 -5.86 -34.74 0.06
CA CYS A 6 -6.96 -34.90 -0.89
C CYS A 6 -6.51 -34.98 -2.35
N GLY A 7 -5.20 -35.00 -2.65
CA GLY A 7 -4.69 -35.16 -4.02
C GLY A 7 -4.99 -33.98 -4.96
N ILE A 8 -5.26 -32.79 -4.40
CA ILE A 8 -5.52 -31.58 -5.19
C ILE A 8 -4.18 -31.11 -5.78
N PRO A 9 -4.07 -30.93 -7.11
CA PRO A 9 -2.84 -30.45 -7.72
C PRO A 9 -2.47 -29.07 -7.19
N PRO A 10 -1.18 -28.78 -6.96
CA PRO A 10 -0.77 -27.50 -6.42
C PRO A 10 -1.17 -26.36 -7.38
N THR A 11 -1.98 -25.43 -6.88
CA THR A 11 -2.34 -24.22 -7.62
C THR A 11 -1.07 -23.39 -7.79
N ASN A 12 -0.53 -23.35 -9.01
CA ASN A 12 0.69 -22.60 -9.31
C ASN A 12 0.35 -21.28 -10.00
N ASN A 13 0.01 -20.27 -9.19
CA ASN A 13 -0.38 -18.94 -9.67
C ASN A 13 0.81 -17.98 -9.81
N VAL A 14 2.04 -18.48 -9.64
CA VAL A 14 3.27 -17.68 -9.63
C VAL A 14 3.42 -16.86 -10.92
N LEU A 15 3.15 -17.45 -12.08
CA LEU A 15 3.22 -16.74 -13.36
C LEU A 15 2.22 -15.59 -13.43
N LEU A 16 1.00 -15.81 -12.96
CA LEU A 16 -0.06 -14.79 -12.93
C LEU A 16 0.34 -13.63 -12.00
N TYR A 17 0.88 -13.93 -10.82
CA TYR A 17 1.37 -12.91 -9.89
C TYR A 17 2.57 -12.13 -10.47
N ARG A 18 3.50 -12.80 -11.15
CA ARG A 18 4.63 -12.14 -11.85
C ARG A 18 4.16 -11.16 -12.92
N LEU A 19 3.25 -11.60 -13.77
CA LEU A 19 2.73 -10.76 -14.85
C LEU A 19 1.97 -9.57 -14.29
N THR A 20 1.08 -9.79 -13.31
CA THR A 20 0.29 -8.72 -12.70
C THR A 20 1.18 -7.66 -12.05
N THR A 21 2.19 -8.08 -11.29
CA THR A 21 3.11 -7.16 -10.61
C THR A 21 3.93 -6.32 -11.59
N LEU A 22 4.44 -6.93 -12.67
CA LEU A 22 5.19 -6.23 -13.71
C LEU A 22 4.31 -5.25 -14.52
N ILE A 23 3.09 -5.65 -14.87
CA ILE A 23 2.15 -4.79 -15.59
C ILE A 23 1.78 -3.57 -14.73
N MET A 24 1.44 -3.78 -13.47
CA MET A 24 1.12 -2.68 -12.55
C MET A 24 2.31 -1.76 -12.30
N ALA A 25 3.52 -2.31 -12.20
CA ALA A 25 4.74 -1.52 -12.09
C ALA A 25 4.99 -0.66 -13.35
N GLY A 26 4.85 -1.25 -14.54
CA GLY A 26 4.97 -0.51 -15.80
C GLY A 26 3.93 0.62 -15.92
N LEU A 27 2.67 0.34 -15.55
CA LEU A 27 1.61 1.33 -15.56
C LEU A 27 1.89 2.49 -14.58
N ALA A 28 2.40 2.19 -13.37
CA ALA A 28 2.77 3.22 -12.40
C ALA A 28 3.90 4.12 -12.90
N VAL A 29 4.93 3.54 -13.52
CA VAL A 29 6.03 4.31 -14.14
C VAL A 29 5.51 5.20 -15.26
N LEU A 30 4.59 4.70 -16.09
CA LEU A 30 3.95 5.49 -17.15
C LEU A 30 3.21 6.71 -16.57
N PHE A 31 2.39 6.51 -15.53
CA PHE A 31 1.68 7.61 -14.86
C PHE A 31 2.64 8.62 -14.22
N PHE A 32 3.76 8.16 -13.67
CA PHE A 32 4.79 9.04 -13.13
C PHE A 32 5.44 9.90 -14.21
N VAL A 33 5.80 9.31 -15.35
CA VAL A 33 6.35 10.05 -16.50
C VAL A 33 5.33 11.07 -17.02
N LEU A 34 4.06 10.69 -17.14
CA LEU A 34 2.98 11.61 -17.51
C LEU A 34 2.85 12.77 -16.51
N ARG A 35 2.92 12.49 -15.20
CA ARG A 35 2.91 13.52 -14.15
C ARG A 35 4.09 14.48 -14.31
N MET A 36 5.31 13.97 -14.49
CA MET A 36 6.50 14.80 -14.66
C MET A 36 6.37 15.68 -15.91
N THR A 37 5.99 15.11 -17.05
CA THR A 37 5.79 15.89 -18.28
C THR A 37 4.70 16.95 -18.14
N ALA A 38 3.64 16.69 -17.37
CA ALA A 38 2.60 17.67 -17.06
C ALA A 38 3.12 18.82 -16.18
N THR A 39 3.89 18.51 -15.13
CA THR A 39 4.52 19.53 -14.27
C THR A 39 5.47 20.43 -15.07
N PHE A 40 6.31 19.84 -15.94
CA PHE A 40 7.20 20.60 -16.82
C PHE A 40 6.44 21.47 -17.82
N LYS A 41 5.39 20.94 -18.47
CA LYS A 41 4.56 21.70 -19.43
C LYS A 41 3.79 22.84 -18.77
N LEU A 42 3.35 22.67 -17.51
CA LEU A 42 2.64 23.70 -16.75
C LEU A 42 3.57 24.75 -16.11
N ARG A 43 4.89 24.68 -16.35
CA ARG A 43 5.92 25.59 -15.79
C ARG A 43 5.78 25.80 -14.27
N LEU A 44 5.36 24.75 -13.56
CA LEU A 44 5.27 24.80 -12.11
C LEU A 44 6.70 24.81 -11.55
N ARG A 45 7.01 25.76 -10.66
CA ARG A 45 8.29 25.76 -9.92
C ARG A 45 8.50 24.41 -9.23
N TRP A 46 9.72 23.88 -9.28
CA TRP A 46 10.13 22.68 -8.55
C TRP A 46 9.74 22.85 -7.08
N ALA A 47 8.93 21.93 -6.58
CA ALA A 47 8.43 21.96 -5.21
C ALA A 47 8.79 20.65 -4.49
N VAL A 48 8.64 20.68 -3.17
CA VAL A 48 8.78 19.49 -2.29
C VAL A 48 7.91 18.32 -2.78
N ASP A 49 6.80 18.62 -3.44
CA ASP A 49 5.93 17.63 -4.10
C ASP A 49 6.65 16.79 -5.17
N ASP A 50 7.47 17.41 -6.02
CA ASP A 50 8.20 16.72 -7.08
C ASP A 50 9.29 15.82 -6.49
N THR A 51 9.95 16.26 -5.40
CA THR A 51 10.94 15.45 -4.68
C THR A 51 10.31 14.25 -3.97
N LEU A 52 9.12 14.40 -3.39
CA LEU A 52 8.39 13.31 -2.76
C LEU A 52 7.85 12.31 -3.79
N ALA A 53 7.42 12.80 -4.96
CA ALA A 53 7.01 11.95 -6.08
C ALA A 53 8.20 11.11 -6.60
N VAL A 54 9.36 11.72 -6.81
CA VAL A 54 10.59 10.98 -7.19
C VAL A 54 10.95 9.96 -6.12
N ALA A 55 10.92 10.34 -4.83
CA ALA A 55 11.18 9.42 -3.73
C ALA A 55 10.22 8.22 -3.75
N SER A 56 8.93 8.43 -4.03
CA SER A 56 7.95 7.33 -4.09
C SER A 56 8.27 6.29 -5.18
N VAL A 57 8.77 6.71 -6.33
CA VAL A 57 9.22 5.78 -7.40
C VAL A 57 10.49 5.05 -7.00
N VAL A 58 11.42 5.72 -6.31
CA VAL A 58 12.63 5.08 -5.79
C VAL A 58 12.28 3.98 -4.79
N PHE A 59 11.27 4.17 -3.93
CA PHE A 59 10.77 3.13 -3.02
C PHE A 59 9.96 2.04 -3.71
N MET A 60 9.39 2.30 -4.90
CA MET A 60 8.66 1.29 -5.66
C MET A 60 9.58 0.19 -6.21
N ILE A 61 10.79 0.55 -6.64
CA ILE A 61 11.76 -0.39 -7.21
C ILE A 61 12.07 -1.56 -6.25
N PRO A 62 12.50 -1.33 -4.99
CA PRO A 62 12.79 -2.43 -4.06
C PRO A 62 11.54 -3.24 -3.70
N ILE A 63 10.33 -2.64 -3.70
CA ILE A 63 9.08 -3.39 -3.50
C ILE A 63 8.89 -4.42 -4.60
N VAL A 64 9.06 -4.03 -5.87
CA VAL A 64 8.93 -4.96 -7.01
C VAL A 64 9.97 -6.06 -6.92
N VAL A 65 11.23 -5.72 -6.60
CA VAL A 65 12.32 -6.71 -6.46
C VAL A 65 12.03 -7.72 -5.35
N VAL A 66 11.61 -7.25 -4.17
CA VAL A 66 11.28 -8.13 -3.04
C VAL A 66 10.12 -9.06 -3.39
N ILE A 67 9.09 -8.58 -4.09
CA ILE A 67 7.97 -9.43 -4.53
C ILE A 67 8.45 -10.51 -5.51
N GLN A 68 9.37 -10.20 -6.43
CA GLN A 68 9.96 -11.22 -7.32
C GLN A 68 10.73 -12.28 -6.53
N LEU A 69 11.55 -11.86 -5.56
CA LEU A 69 12.28 -12.78 -4.66
C LEU A 69 11.34 -13.63 -3.80
N MET A 70 10.20 -13.08 -3.38
CA MET A 70 9.18 -13.85 -2.66
C MET A 70 8.55 -14.93 -3.54
N MET A 71 8.31 -14.63 -4.82
CA MET A 71 7.80 -15.62 -5.79
C MET A 71 8.82 -16.72 -6.08
N ASP A 72 10.11 -16.42 -6.07
CA ASP A 72 11.16 -17.45 -6.13
C ASP A 72 11.18 -18.34 -4.88
N ASN A 73 10.80 -17.79 -3.72
CA ASN A 73 10.70 -18.50 -2.44
C ASN A 73 9.33 -19.17 -2.21
N GLY A 74 8.52 -19.34 -3.26
CA GLY A 74 7.26 -20.10 -3.21
C GLY A 74 6.01 -19.29 -2.87
N LEU A 75 6.05 -17.95 -2.95
CA LEU A 75 4.85 -17.12 -2.90
C LEU A 75 3.91 -17.48 -4.06
N GLY A 76 2.69 -17.92 -3.74
CA GLY A 76 1.68 -18.34 -4.74
C GLY A 76 1.59 -19.85 -4.95
N VAL A 77 2.32 -20.63 -4.15
CA VAL A 77 2.18 -22.08 -4.00
C VAL A 77 1.69 -22.37 -2.58
N ASP A 78 0.86 -23.40 -2.41
CA ASP A 78 0.38 -23.84 -1.10
C ASP A 78 1.53 -24.09 -0.12
N LEU A 79 1.47 -23.49 1.07
CA LEU A 79 2.52 -23.58 2.12
C LEU A 79 2.93 -25.02 2.44
N TRP A 80 2.02 -25.99 2.24
CA TRP A 80 2.24 -27.41 2.51
C TRP A 80 3.26 -28.08 1.57
N TYR A 81 3.53 -27.49 0.42
CA TYR A 81 4.50 -28.00 -0.56
C TYR A 81 5.85 -27.26 -0.51
N LEU A 82 6.01 -26.27 0.37
CA LEU A 82 7.26 -25.52 0.54
C LEU A 82 8.15 -26.19 1.60
N SER A 83 9.47 -26.07 1.40
CA SER A 83 10.45 -26.43 2.44
C SER A 83 10.39 -25.43 3.60
N ASP A 84 10.61 -25.89 4.83
CA ASP A 84 10.69 -25.06 6.03
C ASP A 84 11.62 -23.83 5.88
N LYS A 85 12.71 -24.00 5.13
CA LYS A 85 13.64 -22.90 4.82
C LYS A 85 13.01 -21.84 3.92
N GLN A 86 12.25 -22.26 2.90
CA GLN A 86 11.55 -21.34 1.99
C GLN A 86 10.45 -20.59 2.71
N ILE A 87 9.73 -21.25 3.62
CA ILE A 87 8.69 -20.62 4.44
C ILE A 87 9.31 -19.52 5.33
N THR A 88 10.41 -19.84 6.01
CA THR A 88 11.08 -18.89 6.91
C THR A 88 11.63 -17.68 6.15
N GLU A 89 12.27 -17.89 5.00
CA GLU A 89 12.78 -16.79 4.18
C GLU A 89 11.64 -15.99 3.53
N GLY A 90 10.54 -16.65 3.16
CA GLY A 90 9.31 -15.99 2.69
C GLY A 90 8.74 -15.02 3.73
N PHE A 91 8.60 -15.44 5.00
CA PHE A 91 8.17 -14.54 6.07
C PHE A 91 9.16 -13.41 6.34
N ARG A 92 10.45 -13.66 6.18
CA ARG A 92 11.49 -12.63 6.31
C ARG A 92 11.35 -11.56 5.23
N LEU A 93 11.20 -11.96 3.98
CA LEU A 93 10.96 -11.05 2.85
C LEU A 93 9.63 -10.31 2.99
N PHE A 94 8.60 -10.98 3.50
CA PHE A 94 7.30 -10.36 3.78
C PHE A 94 7.42 -9.20 4.77
N PHE A 95 8.21 -9.36 5.83
CA PHE A 95 8.44 -8.28 6.80
C PHE A 95 9.08 -7.04 6.15
N PHE A 96 10.10 -7.23 5.30
CA PHE A 96 10.72 -6.11 4.58
C PHE A 96 9.76 -5.48 3.58
N LEU A 97 8.96 -6.30 2.89
CA LEU A 97 7.93 -5.83 1.97
C LEU A 97 6.90 -4.94 2.69
N GLU A 98 6.43 -5.37 3.87
CA GLU A 98 5.47 -4.63 4.68
C GLU A 98 6.01 -3.26 5.09
N LEU A 99 7.28 -3.18 5.53
CA LEU A 99 7.93 -1.91 5.90
C LEU A 99 8.09 -0.96 4.71
N LEU A 100 8.57 -1.48 3.57
CA LEU A 100 8.72 -0.69 2.34
C LEU A 100 7.36 -0.17 1.86
N TYR A 101 6.34 -1.04 1.87
CA TYR A 101 5.00 -0.72 1.44
C TYR A 101 4.34 0.32 2.35
N LEU A 102 4.47 0.18 3.68
CA LEU A 102 3.99 1.18 4.65
C LEU A 102 4.59 2.55 4.36
N THR A 103 5.92 2.59 4.16
CA THR A 103 6.65 3.83 3.87
C THR A 103 6.17 4.46 2.57
N ALA A 104 6.06 3.66 1.50
CA ALA A 104 5.59 4.11 0.20
C ALA A 104 4.16 4.68 0.28
N ARG A 105 3.24 4.03 1.00
CA ARG A 105 1.87 4.51 1.20
C ARG A 105 1.80 5.87 1.88
N VAL A 106 2.59 6.06 2.94
CA VAL A 106 2.64 7.35 3.66
C VAL A 106 3.18 8.44 2.75
N LEU A 107 4.26 8.17 2.01
CA LEU A 107 4.86 9.13 1.07
C LEU A 107 3.88 9.56 -0.03
N VAL A 108 3.19 8.61 -0.66
CA VAL A 108 2.23 8.91 -1.74
C VAL A 108 1.13 9.86 -1.26
N LYS A 109 0.57 9.62 -0.06
CA LYS A 109 -0.42 10.52 0.55
C LYS A 109 0.18 11.89 0.83
N CYS A 110 1.39 11.95 1.39
CA CYS A 110 2.08 13.21 1.65
C CYS A 110 2.27 14.04 0.37
N THR A 111 2.66 13.43 -0.75
CA THR A 111 2.73 14.08 -2.07
C THR A 111 1.37 14.69 -2.44
N ILE A 112 0.29 13.90 -2.43
CA ILE A 112 -1.06 14.39 -2.79
C ILE A 112 -1.49 15.57 -1.90
N LEU A 113 -1.25 15.50 -0.60
CA LEU A 113 -1.64 16.54 0.35
C LEU A 113 -0.80 17.81 0.16
N CYS A 114 0.50 17.68 -0.09
CA CYS A 114 1.37 18.80 -0.44
C CYS A 114 0.91 19.48 -1.74
N PHE A 115 0.50 18.69 -2.75
CA PHE A 115 -0.09 19.22 -3.97
C PHE A 115 -1.37 20.02 -3.70
N PHE A 116 -2.25 19.54 -2.81
CA PHE A 116 -3.46 20.26 -2.40
C PHE A 116 -3.18 21.58 -1.68
N LEU A 117 -2.16 21.62 -0.81
CA LEU A 117 -1.75 22.87 -0.13
C LEU A 117 -1.21 23.93 -1.09
N ARG A 118 -0.72 23.51 -2.26
CA ARG A 118 -0.17 24.41 -3.29
C ARG A 118 -1.26 24.98 -4.20
N ILE A 119 -2.23 24.16 -4.58
CA ILE A 119 -3.24 24.56 -5.57
C ILE A 119 -4.38 25.37 -4.95
N PHE A 120 -4.74 25.11 -3.69
CA PHE A 120 -5.82 25.82 -3.01
C PHE A 120 -5.27 26.80 -1.97
N SER A 121 -5.70 28.06 -2.09
CA SER A 121 -5.27 29.15 -1.19
C SER A 121 -6.20 29.36 0.01
N ASP A 122 -7.32 28.63 0.11
CA ASP A 122 -8.29 28.79 1.21
C ASP A 122 -7.71 28.39 2.58
N LYS A 123 -7.93 29.24 3.60
CA LYS A 123 -7.35 29.08 4.93
C LYS A 123 -7.93 27.90 5.69
N LYS A 124 -9.24 27.66 5.59
CA LYS A 124 -9.92 26.55 6.29
C LYS A 124 -9.52 25.22 5.67
N PHE A 125 -9.51 25.15 4.34
CA PHE A 125 -9.05 23.97 3.61
C PHE A 125 -7.58 23.64 3.91
N ARG A 126 -6.68 24.64 3.91
CA ARG A 126 -5.27 24.41 4.24
C ARG A 126 -5.05 23.90 5.65
N LEU A 127 -5.87 24.32 6.62
CA LEU A 127 -5.82 23.77 7.98
C LEU A 127 -6.22 22.29 7.99
N ALA A 128 -7.33 21.93 7.33
CA ALA A 128 -7.78 20.54 7.23
C ALA A 128 -6.72 19.64 6.58
N VAL A 129 -6.13 20.06 5.46
CA VAL A 129 -5.08 19.29 4.78
C VAL A 129 -3.83 19.13 5.66
N LYS A 130 -3.42 20.16 6.41
CA LYS A 130 -2.29 20.05 7.36
C LYS A 130 -2.58 19.07 8.49
N ILE A 131 -3.80 19.06 9.01
CA ILE A 131 -4.23 18.11 10.05
C ILE A 131 -4.17 16.68 9.49
N THR A 132 -4.74 16.43 8.31
CA THR A 132 -4.69 15.10 7.67
C THR A 132 -3.26 14.67 7.36
N LEU A 133 -2.38 15.59 6.96
CA LEU A 133 -0.96 15.30 6.73
C LEU A 133 -0.26 14.85 8.01
N ALA A 134 -0.45 15.60 9.11
CA ALA A 134 0.12 15.25 10.41
C ALA A 134 -0.42 13.90 10.91
N PHE A 135 -1.72 13.66 10.75
CA PHE A 135 -2.35 12.41 11.17
C PHE A 135 -1.85 11.20 10.36
N ASN A 136 -1.65 11.36 9.05
CA ASN A 136 -1.08 10.32 8.19
C ASN A 136 0.35 9.94 8.60
N ILE A 137 1.20 10.93 8.89
CA ILE A 137 2.57 10.68 9.36
C ILE A 137 2.54 10.01 10.74
N LEU A 138 1.69 10.48 11.65
CA LEU A 138 1.58 9.93 13.00
C LEU A 138 1.16 8.46 12.99
N ILE A 139 0.14 8.09 12.21
CA ILE A 139 -0.29 6.70 12.06
C ILE A 139 0.82 5.85 11.45
N GLY A 140 1.49 6.36 10.41
CA GLY A 140 2.61 5.65 9.77
C GLY A 140 3.76 5.37 10.74
N VAL A 141 4.17 6.35 11.53
CA VAL A 141 5.24 6.21 12.53
C VAL A 141 4.81 5.28 13.66
N ALA A 142 3.58 5.43 14.17
CA ALA A 142 3.05 4.57 15.22
C ALA A 142 3.02 3.10 14.77
N PHE A 143 2.56 2.83 13.55
CA PHE A 143 2.53 1.46 13.02
C PHE A 143 3.94 0.93 12.73
N PHE A 144 4.85 1.77 12.24
CA PHE A 144 6.26 1.37 12.06
C PHE A 144 6.87 0.89 13.38
N ILE A 145 6.66 1.64 14.47
CA ILE A 145 7.11 1.23 15.81
C ILE A 145 6.43 -0.08 16.22
N LEU A 146 5.10 -0.18 16.07
CA LEU A 146 4.37 -1.38 16.43
C LEU A 146 4.83 -2.62 15.65
N CYS A 147 5.19 -2.50 14.36
CA CYS A 147 5.76 -3.59 13.56
C CYS A 147 7.06 -4.15 14.14
N PHE A 148 7.90 -3.32 14.79
CA PHE A 148 9.12 -3.81 15.45
C PHE A 148 8.83 -4.42 16.83
N PHE A 149 7.83 -3.92 17.54
CA PHE A 149 7.50 -4.36 18.90
C PHE A 149 6.41 -5.45 18.97
N GLN A 150 5.76 -5.80 17.85
CA GLN A 150 4.66 -6.78 17.82
C GLN A 150 5.09 -8.19 18.24
N THR A 151 6.35 -8.56 18.00
CA THR A 151 6.92 -9.86 18.38
C THR A 151 8.26 -9.64 19.06
N THR A 152 8.35 -9.99 20.33
CA THR A 152 9.61 -9.97 21.09
C THR A 152 10.03 -11.43 21.38
N PRO A 153 11.18 -11.90 20.87
CA PRO A 153 12.09 -11.28 19.90
C PRO A 153 11.54 -11.26 18.45
N LEU A 154 12.02 -10.31 17.64
CA LEU A 154 11.65 -10.13 16.22
C LEU A 154 11.82 -11.40 15.39
N SER A 155 12.73 -12.28 15.81
CA SER A 155 12.93 -13.60 15.19
C SER A 155 11.72 -14.53 15.26
N PHE A 156 10.80 -14.31 16.20
CA PHE A 156 9.53 -15.03 16.23
C PHE A 156 8.60 -14.66 15.07
N PHE A 157 8.82 -13.55 14.37
CA PHE A 157 8.01 -13.24 13.19
C PHE A 157 8.17 -14.30 12.09
N TRP A 158 9.41 -14.72 11.82
CA TRP A 158 9.71 -15.69 10.76
C TRP A 158 9.88 -17.14 11.24
N VAL A 159 10.20 -17.38 12.52
CA VAL A 159 10.29 -18.75 13.10
C VAL A 159 9.02 -19.15 13.84
N GLY A 160 8.16 -18.20 14.21
CA GLY A 160 7.03 -18.43 15.12
C GLY A 160 6.00 -19.44 14.63
N TRP A 161 5.94 -19.67 13.32
CA TRP A 161 5.08 -20.70 12.70
C TRP A 161 5.46 -22.12 13.10
N GLN A 162 6.72 -22.37 13.50
CA GLN A 162 7.21 -23.69 13.95
C GLN A 162 6.89 -23.98 15.43
N THR A 163 6.52 -22.95 16.19
CA THR A 163 6.25 -23.07 17.63
C THR A 163 4.79 -23.42 17.94
N LYS A 164 4.55 -24.14 19.04
CA LYS A 164 3.19 -24.46 19.52
C LYS A 164 2.32 -23.22 19.83
N GLU A 165 2.96 -22.07 20.03
CA GLU A 165 2.31 -20.77 20.28
C GLU A 165 1.99 -19.99 18.99
N ALA A 166 2.18 -20.57 17.79
CA ALA A 166 1.92 -19.91 16.50
C ALA A 166 0.53 -19.25 16.43
N ARG A 167 -0.49 -19.91 16.99
CA ARG A 167 -1.86 -19.39 17.04
C ARG A 167 -1.96 -18.10 17.87
N ARG A 168 -1.27 -18.01 19.01
CA ARG A 168 -1.30 -16.84 19.89
C ARG A 168 -0.59 -15.65 19.23
N VAL A 169 0.53 -15.90 18.56
CA VAL A 169 1.28 -14.88 17.79
C VAL A 169 0.43 -14.33 16.64
N MET A 170 -0.17 -15.21 15.83
CA MET A 170 -1.05 -14.83 14.72
C MET A 170 -2.26 -14.02 15.19
N LEU A 171 -2.89 -14.41 16.30
CA LEU A 171 -4.02 -13.67 16.88
C LEU A 171 -3.60 -12.28 17.37
N GLY A 172 -2.38 -12.13 17.92
CA GLY A 172 -1.82 -10.85 18.32
C GLY A 172 -1.64 -9.91 17.13
N ILE A 173 -1.05 -10.42 16.04
CA ILE A 173 -0.86 -9.67 14.79
C ILE A 173 -2.21 -9.22 14.22
N ILE A 174 -3.19 -10.12 14.09
CA ILE A 174 -4.51 -9.77 13.54
C ILE A 174 -5.19 -8.67 14.36
N ARG A 175 -5.11 -8.75 15.71
CA ARG A 175 -5.71 -7.74 16.60
C ARG A 175 -5.08 -6.35 16.45
N LEU A 176 -3.82 -6.28 16.03
CA LEU A 176 -3.10 -5.03 15.77
C LEU A 176 -3.37 -4.51 14.35
N THR A 177 -3.32 -5.40 13.35
CA THR A 177 -3.41 -5.04 11.94
C THR A 177 -4.83 -4.64 11.53
N LEU A 178 -5.86 -5.26 12.12
CA LEU A 178 -7.27 -4.97 11.80
C LEU A 178 -7.67 -3.50 12.09
N PRO A 179 -7.45 -2.95 13.30
CA PRO A 179 -7.76 -1.53 13.56
C PRO A 179 -6.86 -0.58 12.75
N HIS A 180 -5.60 -0.95 12.52
CA HIS A 180 -4.71 -0.17 11.66
C HIS A 180 -5.26 -0.09 10.23
N ALA A 181 -5.71 -1.21 9.66
CA ALA A 181 -6.31 -1.24 8.33
C ALA A 181 -7.54 -0.33 8.26
N ALA A 182 -8.41 -0.36 9.26
CA ALA A 182 -9.57 0.54 9.34
C ALA A 182 -9.17 2.03 9.37
N LEU A 183 -8.15 2.41 10.15
CA LEU A 183 -7.65 3.78 10.20
C LEU A 183 -7.07 4.25 8.86
N VAL A 184 -6.30 3.39 8.20
CA VAL A 184 -5.68 3.73 6.92
C VAL A 184 -6.74 3.87 5.82
N LEU A 185 -7.77 3.03 5.83
CA LEU A 185 -8.93 3.15 4.93
C LEU A 185 -9.73 4.43 5.19
N ALA A 186 -9.97 4.78 6.46
CA ALA A 186 -10.62 6.04 6.81
C ALA A 186 -9.82 7.25 6.29
N LEU A 187 -8.50 7.21 6.42
CA LEU A 187 -7.61 8.20 5.83
C LEU A 187 -7.72 8.26 4.30
N ASP A 188 -7.77 7.12 3.60
CA ASP A 188 -7.94 7.07 2.14
C ASP A 188 -9.23 7.80 1.71
N VAL A 189 -10.33 7.58 2.44
CA VAL A 189 -11.61 8.26 2.21
C VAL A 189 -11.50 9.77 2.46
N ILE A 190 -10.84 10.20 3.55
CA ILE A 190 -10.64 11.63 3.86
C ILE A 190 -9.85 12.32 2.74
N VAL A 191 -8.75 11.71 2.29
CA VAL A 191 -7.91 12.27 1.21
C VAL A 191 -8.69 12.41 -0.10
N LEU A 192 -9.60 11.48 -0.38
CA LEU A 192 -10.47 11.54 -1.55
C LEU A 192 -11.58 12.60 -1.44
N ILE A 193 -12.13 12.82 -0.25
CA ILE A 193 -13.20 13.80 0.00
C ILE A 193 -12.66 15.24 0.02
N LEU A 194 -11.44 15.45 0.53
CA LEU A 194 -10.82 16.78 0.61
C LEU A 194 -10.96 17.62 -0.67
N PRO A 195 -10.51 17.18 -1.86
CA PRO A 195 -10.64 17.97 -3.07
C PRO A 195 -12.10 18.20 -3.49
N LEU A 196 -13.04 17.31 -3.14
CA LEU A 196 -14.46 17.45 -3.49
C LEU A 196 -15.13 18.61 -2.75
N THR A 197 -14.80 18.80 -1.47
CA THR A 197 -15.39 19.87 -0.65
C THR A 197 -15.11 21.25 -1.26
N GLN A 198 -13.88 21.49 -1.70
CA GLN A 198 -13.49 22.73 -2.38
C GLN A 198 -14.10 22.87 -3.78
N LEU A 199 -14.32 21.76 -4.49
CA LEU A 199 -14.92 21.79 -5.83
C LEU A 199 -16.42 22.10 -5.78
N TRP A 200 -17.13 21.72 -4.72
CA TRP A 200 -18.53 22.10 -4.49
C TRP A 200 -18.68 23.59 -4.21
N GLU A 201 -17.77 24.17 -3.42
CA GLU A 201 -17.77 25.62 -3.16
C GLU A 201 -17.44 26.44 -4.43
N LEU A 202 -16.69 25.87 -5.38
CA LEU A 202 -16.29 26.54 -6.63
C LEU A 202 -17.22 26.30 -7.84
N GLY A 203 -18.32 25.57 -7.69
CA GLY A 203 -19.37 25.45 -8.74
C GLY A 203 -18.94 24.79 -10.07
N LEU A 204 -17.92 23.92 -10.07
CA LEU A 204 -17.35 23.34 -11.31
C LEU A 204 -18.02 22.02 -11.76
N LYS A 205 -18.23 21.91 -13.09
CA LYS A 205 -19.02 20.91 -13.85
C LYS A 205 -18.74 19.43 -13.55
N LEU A 206 -19.79 18.61 -13.72
CA LEU A 206 -19.96 17.15 -13.58
C LEU A 206 -18.75 16.22 -13.80
N ARG A 207 -17.76 16.60 -14.63
CA ARG A 207 -16.63 15.75 -15.05
C ARG A 207 -15.74 15.27 -13.89
N LYS A 208 -15.60 16.04 -12.80
CA LYS A 208 -14.81 15.62 -11.62
C LYS A 208 -15.59 14.70 -10.66
N LYS A 209 -16.92 14.77 -10.67
CA LYS A 209 -17.81 13.86 -9.91
C LYS A 209 -17.70 12.42 -10.43
N ILE A 210 -17.50 12.27 -11.73
CA ILE A 210 -17.31 10.98 -12.40
C ILE A 210 -15.99 10.31 -11.97
N GLY A 211 -14.90 11.08 -11.76
CA GLY A 211 -13.62 10.52 -11.32
C GLY A 211 -13.69 9.85 -9.94
N VAL A 212 -14.46 10.43 -9.02
CA VAL A 212 -14.66 9.84 -7.68
C VAL A 212 -15.58 8.63 -7.72
N MET A 213 -16.66 8.69 -8.49
CA MET A 213 -17.49 7.49 -8.70
C MET A 213 -16.68 6.37 -9.34
N ALA A 214 -15.83 6.67 -10.33
CA ALA A 214 -14.94 5.68 -10.95
C ALA A 214 -13.94 5.08 -9.95
N MET A 215 -13.32 5.90 -9.09
CA MET A 215 -12.39 5.39 -8.06
C MET A 215 -13.08 4.46 -7.05
N PHE A 216 -14.29 4.78 -6.61
CA PHE A 216 -15.07 3.88 -5.74
C PHE A 216 -15.59 2.64 -6.47
N SER A 217 -16.02 2.77 -7.73
CA SER A 217 -16.50 1.65 -8.53
C SER A 217 -15.42 0.60 -8.77
N VAL A 218 -14.16 1.00 -9.02
CA VAL A 218 -13.06 0.04 -9.19
C VAL A 218 -12.81 -0.77 -7.90
N GLY A 219 -12.95 -0.14 -6.73
CA GLY A 219 -12.80 -0.84 -5.44
C GLY A 219 -13.88 -1.90 -5.20
N ILE A 220 -15.13 -1.61 -5.56
CA ILE A 220 -16.26 -2.54 -5.40
C ILE A 220 -16.18 -3.67 -6.45
N LEU A 221 -15.85 -3.35 -7.70
CA LEU A 221 -15.73 -4.35 -8.77
C LEU A 221 -14.59 -5.35 -8.53
N CYS A 222 -13.52 -4.93 -7.86
CA CYS A 222 -12.43 -5.83 -7.49
C CYS A 222 -12.79 -6.79 -6.36
N TRP A 223 -13.79 -6.45 -5.53
CA TRP A 223 -14.30 -7.32 -4.47
C TRP A 223 -15.11 -8.47 -5.04
N ASP A 224 -15.97 -8.18 -6.04
CA ASP A 224 -16.85 -9.20 -6.64
C ASP A 224 -16.11 -10.13 -7.64
N ALA A 225 -14.93 -9.74 -8.13
CA ALA A 225 -14.15 -10.54 -9.09
C ALA A 225 -13.29 -11.66 -8.43
N GLY A 226 -13.40 -11.84 -7.12
CA GLY A 226 -12.64 -12.81 -6.33
C GLY A 226 -13.42 -14.03 -5.84
N GLU A 227 -14.69 -14.17 -6.22
CA GLU A 227 -15.53 -15.35 -5.94
C GLU A 227 -15.48 -16.40 -7.06
#